data_AF-R7S6M8-F1
#
_entry.id   AF-R7S6M8-F1
#
_cell.length_a   1.000
_cell.length_b   1.000
_cell.length_c   1.000
_cell.angle_alpha   90.00
_cell.angle_beta   90.00
_cell.angle_gamma   90.00
#
_symmetry.space_group_name_H-M   'P 1'
#
loop_
_entity.id
_entity.type
_entity.pdbx_description
1 polymer ?
#
loop_
_entity_poly.entity_id
_entity_poly.type
_entity_poly.pdbx_seq_one_letter_code
_entity_poly.pdbx_strand_id
1 'polypeptide(L)'
;MVQPGQITFYTHVYSPYCHRVHIALEEAKAEYTPCSVNLMDRPPWYNTKVNPAGKIPAITYGGPKHAPEDPSPEAAKINESTVILEFLADIFPEAKLLPADPVQRAQARLVIATWEAKGFEGFKDFFFMYAQATSPEKTLLDGLDAFQARLPATGFAVGEWSNADSAVAPFLLRAELLLKNDLGTYPVGEGKKVYEVLQGPRFARLRKYLEDVKEHPTIKTTWDEALQFGIWSQNPMFKRA
;
A
#
# COMPACT_ATOMS: atom_id res chain seq x y z
N MET A 1 20.97 11.90 -7.94
CA MET A 1 20.07 12.56 -6.98
C MET A 1 20.89 12.80 -5.72
N VAL A 2 20.91 14.02 -5.18
CA VAL A 2 21.60 14.28 -3.91
C VAL A 2 20.57 14.08 -2.81
N GLN A 3 20.73 13.02 -2.01
CA GLN A 3 19.92 12.82 -0.82
C GLN A 3 20.58 13.58 0.34
N PRO A 4 19.98 14.66 0.86
CA PRO A 4 20.68 15.53 1.81
C PRO A 4 20.65 15.00 3.26
N GLY A 5 19.89 13.93 3.56
CA GLY A 5 19.77 13.37 4.91
C GLY A 5 19.51 11.86 4.93
N GLN A 6 19.95 11.18 6.00
CA GLN A 6 19.68 9.74 6.20
C GLN A 6 18.18 9.48 6.22
N ILE A 7 17.73 8.47 5.48
CA ILE A 7 16.36 7.92 5.60
C ILE A 7 16.46 6.57 6.30
N THR A 8 15.77 6.43 7.44
CA THR A 8 15.51 5.11 8.03
C THR A 8 14.04 4.79 7.83
N PHE A 9 13.74 3.64 7.23
CA PHE A 9 12.38 3.20 6.92
C PHE A 9 11.94 2.09 7.87
N TYR A 10 11.06 2.43 8.80
CA TYR A 10 10.47 1.48 9.75
C TYR A 10 9.28 0.78 9.10
N THR A 11 9.43 -0.52 8.86
CA THR A 11 8.60 -1.29 7.93
C THR A 11 8.26 -2.66 8.48
N HIS A 12 7.37 -3.37 7.80
CA HIS A 12 7.21 -4.82 7.97
C HIS A 12 6.56 -5.42 6.72
N VAL A 13 7.03 -6.59 6.31
CA VAL A 13 6.69 -7.21 5.01
C VAL A 13 5.20 -7.52 4.81
N TYR A 14 4.44 -7.78 5.88
CA TYR A 14 3.00 -8.03 5.77
C TYR A 14 2.19 -6.77 5.44
N SER A 15 2.73 -5.57 5.70
CA SER A 15 1.94 -4.34 5.74
C SER A 15 1.76 -3.73 4.34
N PRO A 16 0.53 -3.61 3.82
CA PRO A 16 0.29 -2.92 2.55
C PRO A 16 0.65 -1.43 2.66
N TYR A 17 0.46 -0.80 3.82
CA TYR A 17 0.84 0.59 4.05
C TYR A 17 2.35 0.81 3.96
N CYS A 18 3.14 -0.14 4.49
CA CYS A 18 4.60 -0.09 4.34
C CYS A 18 5.00 -0.33 2.89
N HIS A 19 4.31 -1.23 2.19
CA HIS A 19 4.59 -1.48 0.78
C HIS A 19 4.40 -0.22 -0.09
N ARG A 20 3.44 0.67 0.24
CA ARG A 20 3.32 1.99 -0.42
C ARG A 20 4.63 2.77 -0.39
N VAL A 21 5.21 2.91 0.80
CA VAL A 21 6.44 3.67 1.06
C VAL A 21 7.64 2.99 0.42
N HIS A 22 7.70 1.65 0.49
CA HIS A 22 8.76 0.88 -0.15
C HIS A 22 8.80 1.14 -1.65
N ILE A 23 7.65 1.09 -2.33
CA ILE A 23 7.57 1.39 -3.77
C ILE A 23 8.07 2.81 -4.05
N ALA A 24 7.62 3.82 -3.30
CA ALA A 24 8.04 5.20 -3.55
C ALA A 24 9.54 5.45 -3.29
N LEU A 25 10.15 4.76 -2.31
CA LEU A 25 11.60 4.81 -2.08
C LEU A 25 12.38 4.21 -3.26
N GLU A 26 11.91 3.09 -3.80
CA GLU A 26 12.51 2.43 -4.97
C GLU A 26 12.33 3.25 -6.26
N GLU A 27 11.13 3.79 -6.51
CA GLU A 27 10.87 4.74 -7.62
C GLU A 27 11.81 5.95 -7.56
N ALA A 28 12.01 6.48 -6.34
CA ALA A 28 12.91 7.59 -6.09
C ALA A 28 14.40 7.21 -6.16
N LYS A 29 14.73 5.92 -6.25
CA LYS A 29 16.11 5.41 -6.15
C LYS A 29 16.81 5.98 -4.91
N ALA A 30 16.06 6.09 -3.81
CA ALA A 30 16.52 6.65 -2.56
C ALA A 30 17.51 5.69 -1.87
N GLU A 31 18.50 6.24 -1.17
CA GLU A 31 19.34 5.48 -0.26
C GLU A 31 18.65 5.44 1.12
N TYR A 32 18.26 4.26 1.60
CA TYR A 32 17.57 4.15 2.89
C TYR A 32 17.99 2.92 3.67
N THR A 33 17.84 3.00 4.99
CA THR A 33 18.06 1.86 5.90
C THR A 33 16.71 1.28 6.32
N PRO A 34 16.32 0.07 5.87
CA PRO A 34 15.10 -0.57 6.34
C PRO A 34 15.29 -1.10 7.77
N CYS A 35 14.28 -0.91 8.61
CA CYS A 35 14.20 -1.47 9.96
C CYS A 35 12.86 -2.21 10.11
N SER A 36 12.90 -3.53 10.22
CA SER A 36 11.69 -4.33 10.38
C SER A 36 11.16 -4.22 11.81
N VAL A 37 9.91 -3.77 11.96
CA VAL A 37 9.22 -3.61 13.25
C VAL A 37 8.01 -4.54 13.27
N ASN A 38 8.11 -5.63 14.02
CA ASN A 38 6.99 -6.54 14.22
C ASN A 38 5.99 -5.93 15.23
N LEU A 39 4.78 -5.59 14.81
CA LEU A 39 3.80 -5.00 15.72
C LEU A 39 3.23 -6.01 16.75
N MET A 40 3.36 -7.31 16.50
CA MET A 40 2.95 -8.36 17.45
C MET A 40 3.98 -8.58 18.56
N ASP A 41 5.23 -8.22 18.31
CA ASP A 41 6.35 -8.28 19.25
C ASP A 41 7.10 -6.95 19.20
N ARG A 42 6.43 -5.90 19.69
CA ARG A 42 6.86 -4.52 19.44
C ARG A 42 8.13 -4.20 20.23
N PRO A 43 9.19 -3.68 19.58
CA PRO A 43 10.38 -3.21 20.27
C PRO A 43 10.03 -2.07 21.26
N PRO A 44 10.54 -2.11 22.52
CA PRO A 44 10.21 -1.11 23.54
C PRO A 44 10.54 0.34 23.17
N TRP A 45 11.53 0.53 22.29
CA TRP A 45 12.00 1.85 21.86
C TRP A 45 11.12 2.48 20.78
N TYR A 46 10.33 1.71 20.03
CA TYR A 46 9.69 2.19 18.81
C TYR A 46 8.67 3.31 19.08
N ASN A 47 7.79 3.12 20.05
CA ASN A 47 6.74 4.10 20.35
C ASN A 47 7.31 5.39 20.92
N THR A 48 8.35 5.29 21.74
CA THR A 48 8.92 6.44 22.44
C THR A 48 9.89 7.23 21.58
N LYS A 49 10.63 6.55 20.68
CA LYS A 49 11.68 7.18 19.88
C LYS A 49 11.32 7.43 18.42
N VAL A 50 10.31 6.77 17.86
CA VAL A 50 9.96 6.88 16.43
C VAL A 50 8.50 7.31 16.23
N ASN A 51 7.54 6.49 16.63
CA ASN A 51 6.14 6.74 16.34
C ASN A 51 5.25 6.49 17.58
N PRO A 52 4.85 7.54 18.31
CA PRO A 52 3.97 7.41 19.48
C PRO A 52 2.64 6.69 19.20
N ALA A 53 2.14 6.74 17.95
CA ALA A 53 0.94 6.00 17.55
C ALA A 53 1.15 4.47 17.49
N GLY A 54 2.40 4.00 17.53
CA GLY A 54 2.77 2.59 17.51
C GLY A 54 2.37 1.85 16.23
N LYS A 55 2.25 2.59 15.12
CA LYS A 55 1.92 2.08 13.78
C LYS A 55 3.13 2.10 12.87
N ILE A 56 3.07 1.30 11.81
CA ILE A 56 3.98 1.34 10.66
C ILE A 56 3.15 1.61 9.40
N PRO A 57 3.71 2.27 8.36
CA PRO A 57 5.10 2.72 8.25
C PRO A 57 5.41 3.96 9.07
N ALA A 58 6.70 4.17 9.30
CA ALA A 58 7.27 5.46 9.70
C ALA A 58 8.64 5.63 9.03
N ILE A 59 9.10 6.88 8.89
CA ILE A 59 10.48 7.19 8.51
C ILE A 59 11.11 8.15 9.51
N THR A 60 12.44 8.05 9.68
CA THR A 60 13.25 9.17 10.18
C THR A 60 14.01 9.79 9.01
N TYR A 61 14.15 11.11 9.02
CA TYR A 61 14.83 11.86 7.98
C TYR A 61 15.80 12.90 8.55
N GLY A 62 17.04 12.89 8.04
CA GLY A 62 18.06 13.86 8.41
C GLY A 62 18.77 13.55 9.73
N GLY A 63 19.38 14.58 10.31
CA GLY A 63 20.27 14.45 11.47
C GLY A 63 21.60 13.74 11.15
N PRO A 64 22.52 13.66 12.13
CA PRO A 64 23.74 12.85 12.02
C PRO A 64 23.41 11.37 11.84
N LYS A 65 24.37 10.62 11.27
CA LYS A 65 24.23 9.18 11.06
C LYS A 65 23.91 8.47 12.38
N HIS A 66 22.84 7.70 12.41
CA HIS A 66 22.33 7.04 13.60
C HIS A 66 21.88 5.60 13.32
N ALA A 67 21.84 4.77 14.36
CA ALA A 67 21.26 3.45 14.29
C ALA A 67 19.72 3.54 14.26
N PRO A 68 19.01 2.64 13.56
CA PRO A 68 17.54 2.66 13.51
C PRO A 68 16.85 2.63 14.88
N GLU A 69 17.41 1.93 15.85
CA GLU A 69 16.83 1.75 17.20
C GLU A 69 17.07 2.96 18.12
N ASP A 70 17.94 3.89 17.71
CA ASP A 70 18.28 5.09 18.45
C ASP A 70 18.38 6.30 17.50
N PRO A 71 17.22 6.73 16.93
CA PRO A 71 17.22 7.81 15.97
C PRO A 71 17.66 9.12 16.61
N SER A 72 18.46 9.89 15.87
CA SER A 72 18.91 11.20 16.33
C SER A 72 17.71 12.06 16.77
N PRO A 73 17.81 12.82 17.87
CA PRO A 73 16.82 13.82 18.24
C PRO A 73 16.59 14.89 17.17
N GLU A 74 17.57 15.12 16.30
CA GLU A 74 17.49 16.07 15.17
C GLU A 74 16.79 15.48 13.95
N ALA A 75 16.64 14.15 13.87
CA ALA A 75 15.98 13.51 12.74
C ALA A 75 14.46 13.70 12.84
N ALA A 76 13.87 14.26 11.78
CA ALA A 76 12.42 14.40 11.68
C ALA A 76 11.77 13.02 11.67
N LYS A 77 10.65 12.85 12.38
CA LYS A 77 9.89 11.60 12.50
C LYS A 77 8.58 11.77 11.75
N ILE A 78 8.37 11.02 10.69
CA ILE A 78 7.22 11.16 9.79
C ILE A 78 6.49 9.83 9.73
N ASN A 79 5.18 9.85 9.99
CA ASN A 79 4.29 8.69 9.92
C ASN A 79 3.13 8.99 8.96
N GLU A 80 2.18 8.06 8.86
CA GLU A 80 1.09 8.05 7.87
C GLU A 80 1.59 7.81 6.43
N SER A 81 1.25 6.65 5.87
CA SER A 81 1.81 6.20 4.59
C SER A 81 1.63 7.21 3.45
N THR A 82 0.46 7.85 3.33
CA THR A 82 0.18 8.83 2.27
C THR A 82 0.90 10.17 2.49
N VAL A 83 1.15 10.55 3.74
CA VAL A 83 1.97 11.73 4.08
C VAL A 83 3.43 11.45 3.72
N ILE A 84 3.94 10.25 4.02
CA ILE A 84 5.29 9.84 3.63
C ILE A 84 5.45 9.85 2.10
N LEU A 85 4.44 9.38 1.34
CA LEU A 85 4.47 9.44 -0.12
C LEU A 85 4.65 10.88 -0.65
N GLU A 86 3.89 11.84 -0.14
CA GLU A 86 3.99 13.26 -0.52
C GLU A 86 5.35 13.83 -0.10
N PHE A 87 5.82 13.53 1.11
CA PHE A 87 7.15 13.95 1.56
C PHE A 87 8.27 13.44 0.64
N LEU A 88 8.22 12.18 0.23
CA LEU A 88 9.19 11.61 -0.72
C LEU A 88 9.11 12.30 -2.09
N ALA A 89 7.92 12.68 -2.55
CA ALA A 89 7.77 13.44 -3.79
C ALA A 89 8.40 14.84 -3.70
N ASP A 90 8.34 15.48 -2.52
CA ASP A 90 8.93 16.80 -2.30
C ASP A 90 10.46 16.76 -2.21
N ILE A 91 11.04 15.75 -1.56
CA ILE A 91 12.50 15.63 -1.42
C ILE A 91 13.18 14.95 -2.64
N PHE A 92 12.42 14.25 -3.48
CA PHE A 92 12.89 13.64 -4.74
C PHE A 92 12.06 14.11 -5.96
N PRO A 93 12.09 15.40 -6.33
CA PRO A 93 11.27 15.92 -7.43
C PRO A 93 11.61 15.26 -8.79
N GLU A 94 12.87 14.87 -9.00
CA GLU A 94 13.34 14.18 -10.21
C GLU A 94 12.75 12.78 -10.39
N ALA A 95 12.27 12.16 -9.31
CA ALA A 95 11.61 10.87 -9.35
C ALA A 95 10.20 10.95 -9.95
N LYS A 96 9.62 12.16 -10.07
CA LYS A 96 8.28 12.39 -10.64
C LYS A 96 7.20 11.51 -9.99
N LEU A 97 7.33 11.26 -8.69
CA LEU A 97 6.34 10.54 -7.87
C LEU A 97 4.96 11.21 -7.90
N LEU A 98 4.92 12.48 -8.28
CA LEU A 98 3.70 13.19 -8.64
C LEU A 98 3.88 13.86 -10.01
N PRO A 99 2.81 13.97 -10.80
CA PRO A 99 2.85 14.72 -12.05
C PRO A 99 3.29 16.17 -11.84
N ALA A 100 3.88 16.78 -12.87
CA ALA A 100 4.21 18.20 -12.86
C ALA A 100 2.95 19.09 -12.96
N ASP A 101 1.97 18.67 -13.75
CA ASP A 101 0.72 19.40 -13.95
C ASP A 101 -0.14 19.42 -12.67
N PRO A 102 -0.56 20.62 -12.17
CA PRO A 102 -1.35 20.73 -10.97
C PRO A 102 -2.70 19.99 -11.00
N VAL A 103 -3.34 19.91 -12.17
CA VAL A 103 -4.62 19.20 -12.32
C VAL A 103 -4.38 17.70 -12.19
N GLN A 104 -3.35 17.16 -12.84
CA GLN A 104 -2.98 15.75 -12.70
C GLN A 104 -2.54 15.40 -11.27
N ARG A 105 -1.86 16.30 -10.56
CA ARG A 105 -1.58 16.14 -9.11
C ARG A 105 -2.87 16.04 -8.30
N ALA A 106 -3.87 16.88 -8.60
CA ALA A 106 -5.17 16.81 -7.95
C ALA A 106 -5.92 15.50 -8.28
N GLN A 107 -5.86 15.04 -9.53
CA GLN A 107 -6.47 13.75 -9.92
C GLN A 107 -5.81 12.56 -9.21
N ALA A 108 -4.49 12.54 -9.09
CA ALA A 108 -3.76 11.51 -8.35
C ALA A 108 -4.22 11.46 -6.88
N ARG A 109 -4.35 12.62 -6.24
CA ARG A 109 -4.88 12.72 -4.86
C ARG A 109 -6.34 12.30 -4.75
N LEU A 110 -7.17 12.59 -5.75
CA LEU A 110 -8.56 12.15 -5.79
C LEU A 110 -8.69 10.63 -5.96
N VAL A 111 -7.78 9.98 -6.69
CA VAL A 111 -7.69 8.51 -6.74
C VAL A 111 -7.41 7.94 -5.36
N ILE A 112 -6.39 8.47 -4.66
CA ILE A 112 -6.04 8.07 -3.29
C ILE A 112 -7.23 8.29 -2.35
N ALA A 113 -7.84 9.47 -2.37
CA ALA A 113 -8.99 9.79 -1.53
C ALA A 113 -10.19 8.88 -1.82
N THR A 114 -10.44 8.54 -3.08
CA THR A 114 -11.50 7.59 -3.47
C THR A 114 -11.22 6.19 -2.92
N TRP A 115 -9.97 5.74 -3.00
CA TRP A 115 -9.55 4.47 -2.42
C TRP A 115 -9.75 4.46 -0.89
N GLU A 116 -9.22 5.44 -0.18
CA GLU A 116 -9.35 5.50 1.29
C GLU A 116 -10.80 5.58 1.76
N ALA A 117 -11.66 6.30 1.01
CA ALA A 117 -13.06 6.48 1.39
C ALA A 117 -13.97 5.30 1.04
N LYS A 118 -13.62 4.48 0.04
CA LYS A 118 -14.52 3.42 -0.48
C LYS A 118 -13.81 2.09 -0.69
N GLY A 119 -12.68 2.10 -1.39
CA GLY A 119 -11.91 0.90 -1.70
C GLY A 119 -11.40 0.19 -0.44
N PHE A 120 -10.84 0.95 0.50
CA PHE A 120 -10.33 0.40 1.76
C PHE A 120 -11.44 -0.12 2.67
N GLU A 121 -12.60 0.56 2.73
CA GLU A 121 -13.75 0.07 3.49
C GLU A 121 -14.21 -1.30 2.97
N GLY A 122 -14.43 -1.43 1.66
CA GLY A 122 -14.78 -2.70 1.05
C GLY A 122 -13.73 -3.79 1.23
N PHE A 123 -12.44 -3.44 1.13
CA PHE A 123 -11.34 -4.36 1.44
C PHE A 123 -11.40 -4.85 2.90
N LYS A 124 -11.49 -3.93 3.85
CA LYS A 124 -11.56 -4.26 5.28
C LYS A 124 -12.77 -5.14 5.59
N ASP A 125 -13.94 -4.73 5.11
CA ASP A 125 -15.22 -5.40 5.37
C ASP A 125 -15.21 -6.82 4.83
N PHE A 126 -14.77 -7.01 3.59
CA PHE A 126 -14.78 -8.33 2.97
C PHE A 126 -13.73 -9.26 3.58
N PHE A 127 -12.46 -8.84 3.68
CA PHE A 127 -11.39 -9.76 4.08
C PHE A 127 -11.28 -9.97 5.59
N PHE A 128 -11.68 -9.00 6.42
CA PHE A 128 -11.39 -9.01 7.86
C PHE A 128 -12.61 -8.83 8.77
N MET A 129 -13.69 -8.22 8.28
CA MET A 129 -14.87 -7.89 9.11
C MET A 129 -16.16 -8.45 8.51
N TYR A 130 -16.07 -9.58 7.80
CA TYR A 130 -17.16 -10.09 6.97
C TYR A 130 -18.45 -10.29 7.77
N ALA A 131 -18.34 -10.88 8.98
CA ALA A 131 -19.49 -11.15 9.84
C ALA A 131 -20.11 -9.88 10.47
N GLN A 132 -19.39 -8.77 10.49
CA GLN A 132 -19.86 -7.49 11.06
C GLN A 132 -20.40 -6.53 10.00
N ALA A 133 -20.09 -6.76 8.73
CA ALA A 133 -20.49 -5.91 7.62
C ALA A 133 -21.92 -6.24 7.13
N THR A 134 -22.68 -5.22 6.75
CA THR A 134 -24.07 -5.40 6.27
C THR A 134 -24.15 -5.96 4.84
N SER A 135 -23.15 -5.71 3.99
CA SER A 135 -23.10 -6.20 2.59
C SER A 135 -21.67 -6.24 2.05
N PRO A 136 -20.77 -7.04 2.65
CA PRO A 136 -19.32 -6.97 2.39
C PRO A 136 -18.93 -7.18 0.92
N GLU A 137 -19.59 -8.07 0.18
CA GLU A 137 -19.35 -8.28 -1.26
C GLU A 137 -19.66 -7.01 -2.05
N LYS A 138 -20.84 -6.43 -1.79
CA LYS A 138 -21.31 -5.24 -2.48
C LYS A 138 -20.39 -4.07 -2.18
N THR A 139 -20.01 -3.86 -0.91
CA THR A 139 -19.10 -2.79 -0.51
C THR A 139 -17.74 -2.93 -1.20
N LEU A 140 -17.19 -4.15 -1.27
CA LEU A 140 -15.94 -4.40 -2.01
C LEU A 140 -16.09 -4.08 -3.50
N LEU A 141 -17.11 -4.63 -4.17
CA LEU A 141 -17.31 -4.42 -5.61
C LEU A 141 -17.58 -2.95 -5.96
N ASP A 142 -18.35 -2.24 -5.14
CA ASP A 142 -18.63 -0.82 -5.32
C ASP A 142 -17.38 0.05 -5.09
N GLY A 143 -16.53 -0.32 -4.11
CA GLY A 143 -15.24 0.33 -3.88
C GLY A 143 -14.28 0.16 -5.06
N LEU A 144 -14.23 -1.05 -5.64
CA LEU A 144 -13.45 -1.35 -6.83
C LEU A 144 -13.98 -0.61 -8.08
N ASP A 145 -15.30 -0.51 -8.25
CA ASP A 145 -15.91 0.29 -9.32
C ASP A 145 -15.58 1.77 -9.16
N ALA A 146 -15.65 2.31 -7.94
CA ALA A 146 -15.34 3.71 -7.67
C ALA A 146 -13.87 4.03 -7.98
N PHE A 147 -12.95 3.13 -7.65
CA PHE A 147 -11.54 3.25 -8.04
C PHE A 147 -11.38 3.14 -9.57
N GLN A 148 -11.96 2.11 -10.20
CA GLN A 148 -11.88 1.89 -11.65
C GLN A 148 -12.40 3.10 -12.44
N ALA A 149 -13.48 3.74 -11.98
CA ALA A 149 -14.07 4.91 -12.62
C ALA A 149 -13.17 6.16 -12.59
N ARG A 150 -12.14 6.18 -11.74
CA ARG A 150 -11.12 7.24 -11.72
C ARG A 150 -9.97 6.98 -12.68
N LEU A 151 -9.83 5.76 -13.19
CA LEU A 151 -8.75 5.42 -14.10
C LEU A 151 -9.00 5.99 -15.51
N PRO A 152 -7.98 6.53 -16.19
CA PRO A 152 -8.07 6.82 -17.62
C PRO A 152 -8.26 5.52 -18.42
N ALA A 153 -8.63 5.60 -19.68
CA ALA A 153 -8.87 4.41 -20.52
C ALA A 153 -7.67 3.45 -20.59
N THR A 154 -6.45 3.98 -20.55
CA THR A 154 -5.18 3.23 -20.62
C THR A 154 -4.16 3.80 -19.66
N GLY A 155 -3.16 3.00 -19.28
CA GLY A 155 -2.08 3.40 -18.38
C GLY A 155 -2.46 3.30 -16.90
N PHE A 156 -1.73 4.04 -16.08
CA PHE A 156 -1.85 4.06 -14.62
C PHE A 156 -2.92 5.04 -14.14
N ALA A 157 -3.00 5.32 -12.83
CA ALA A 157 -4.03 6.13 -12.20
C ALA A 157 -4.21 7.52 -12.83
N VAL A 158 -3.11 8.12 -13.32
CA VAL A 158 -3.11 9.43 -13.98
C VAL A 158 -2.32 9.41 -15.30
N GLY A 159 -2.30 8.24 -15.96
CA GLY A 159 -1.54 8.01 -17.19
C GLY A 159 -0.19 7.37 -16.89
N GLU A 160 0.79 8.17 -16.47
CA GLU A 160 2.08 7.67 -15.98
C GLU A 160 1.99 7.20 -14.52
N TRP A 161 2.95 6.37 -14.09
CA TRP A 161 3.04 5.91 -12.71
C TRP A 161 3.20 7.09 -11.75
N SER A 162 2.49 7.06 -10.63
CA SER A 162 2.51 8.10 -9.61
C SER A 162 2.29 7.51 -8.22
N ASN A 163 2.36 8.37 -7.19
CA ASN A 163 2.01 8.02 -5.83
C ASN A 163 0.56 7.52 -5.67
N ALA A 164 -0.35 7.84 -6.60
CA ALA A 164 -1.68 7.23 -6.60
C ALA A 164 -1.60 5.71 -6.80
N ASP A 165 -0.73 5.26 -7.69
CA ASP A 165 -0.48 3.84 -7.97
C ASP A 165 0.24 3.19 -6.79
N SER A 166 1.30 3.83 -6.27
CA SER A 166 2.01 3.38 -5.06
C SER A 166 1.07 3.23 -3.86
N ALA A 167 0.05 4.09 -3.73
CA ALA A 167 -0.91 4.03 -2.64
C ALA A 167 -1.90 2.85 -2.78
N VAL A 168 -2.35 2.53 -4.00
CA VAL A 168 -3.45 1.57 -4.20
C VAL A 168 -2.97 0.18 -4.58
N ALA A 169 -1.91 0.06 -5.38
CA ALA A 169 -1.38 -1.21 -5.87
C ALA A 169 -1.10 -2.25 -4.76
N PRO A 170 -0.50 -1.90 -3.60
CA PRO A 170 -0.27 -2.86 -2.51
C PRO A 170 -1.53 -3.56 -1.99
N PHE A 171 -2.68 -2.90 -2.04
CA PHE A 171 -3.95 -3.45 -1.60
C PHE A 171 -4.58 -4.31 -2.68
N LEU A 172 -4.55 -3.86 -3.94
CA LEU A 172 -5.13 -4.63 -5.05
C LEU A 172 -4.37 -5.94 -5.30
N LEU A 173 -3.03 -5.92 -5.24
CA LEU A 173 -2.21 -7.13 -5.34
C LEU A 173 -2.57 -8.15 -4.25
N ARG A 174 -2.76 -7.68 -3.01
CA ARG A 174 -3.20 -8.52 -1.89
C ARG A 174 -4.64 -8.98 -2.06
N ALA A 175 -5.56 -8.11 -2.46
CA ALA A 175 -6.95 -8.49 -2.69
C ALA A 175 -7.05 -9.62 -3.71
N GLU A 176 -6.34 -9.51 -4.84
CA GLU A 176 -6.31 -10.57 -5.84
C GLU A 176 -5.71 -11.87 -5.30
N LEU A 177 -4.56 -11.79 -4.59
CA LEU A 177 -3.93 -12.92 -3.93
C LEU A 177 -4.87 -13.63 -2.94
N LEU A 178 -5.58 -12.86 -2.12
CA LEU A 178 -6.48 -13.37 -1.10
C LEU A 178 -7.73 -14.02 -1.74
N LEU A 179 -8.34 -13.35 -2.72
CA LEU A 179 -9.53 -13.85 -3.42
C LEU A 179 -9.25 -15.16 -4.15
N LYS A 180 -8.18 -15.22 -4.96
CA LYS A 180 -7.86 -16.41 -5.76
C LYS A 180 -7.55 -17.64 -4.91
N ASN A 181 -7.04 -17.41 -3.69
CA ASN A 181 -6.71 -18.46 -2.72
C ASN A 181 -7.77 -18.65 -1.63
N ASP A 182 -8.90 -17.96 -1.72
CA ASP A 182 -10.01 -18.06 -0.76
C ASP A 182 -9.60 -17.76 0.71
N LEU A 183 -8.73 -16.76 0.89
CA LEU A 183 -8.18 -16.33 2.17
C LEU A 183 -8.89 -15.08 2.71
N GLY A 184 -9.67 -15.24 3.78
CA GLY A 184 -10.36 -14.14 4.46
C GLY A 184 -11.27 -14.65 5.57
N THR A 185 -11.97 -13.74 6.24
CA THR A 185 -12.98 -14.07 7.27
C THR A 185 -14.34 -14.51 6.71
N TYR A 186 -14.49 -14.51 5.39
CA TYR A 186 -15.72 -14.91 4.68
C TYR A 186 -15.90 -16.44 4.62
N PRO A 187 -17.13 -16.94 4.36
CA PRO A 187 -17.39 -18.35 4.13
C PRO A 187 -16.58 -18.94 2.98
N VAL A 188 -16.27 -20.23 3.07
CA VAL A 188 -15.49 -20.95 2.05
C VAL A 188 -16.11 -20.81 0.67
N GLY A 189 -15.29 -20.44 -0.32
CA GLY A 189 -15.70 -20.27 -1.70
C GLY A 189 -16.18 -18.85 -2.05
N GLU A 190 -16.52 -18.01 -1.09
CA GLU A 190 -16.95 -16.63 -1.37
C GLU A 190 -15.83 -15.79 -2.00
N GLY A 191 -14.58 -15.99 -1.58
CA GLY A 191 -13.43 -15.33 -2.20
C GLY A 191 -13.29 -15.66 -3.67
N LYS A 192 -13.49 -16.94 -4.03
CA LYS A 192 -13.42 -17.40 -5.43
C LYS A 192 -14.58 -16.88 -6.28
N LYS A 193 -15.80 -16.83 -5.72
CA LYS A 193 -16.96 -16.23 -6.41
C LYS A 193 -16.71 -14.76 -6.74
N VAL A 194 -16.21 -13.98 -5.78
CA VAL A 194 -15.86 -12.59 -6.01
C VAL A 194 -14.71 -12.48 -7.02
N TYR A 195 -13.71 -13.37 -6.96
CA TYR A 195 -12.63 -13.42 -7.94
C TYR A 195 -13.14 -13.62 -9.38
N GLU A 196 -14.11 -14.52 -9.58
CA GLU A 196 -14.77 -14.75 -10.88
C GLU A 196 -15.50 -13.50 -11.39
N VAL A 197 -16.18 -12.76 -10.51
CA VAL A 197 -16.80 -11.47 -10.85
C VAL A 197 -15.74 -10.48 -11.36
N LEU A 198 -14.56 -10.42 -10.74
CA LEU A 198 -13.46 -9.58 -11.19
C LEU A 198 -12.91 -9.99 -12.56
N GLN A 199 -13.07 -11.24 -12.99
CA GLN A 199 -12.69 -11.69 -14.33
C GLN A 199 -13.65 -11.21 -15.44
N GLY A 200 -14.89 -10.87 -15.06
CA GLY A 200 -15.93 -10.43 -15.97
C GLY A 200 -15.69 -9.05 -16.63
N PRO A 201 -16.53 -8.68 -17.61
CA PRO A 201 -16.39 -7.43 -18.36
C PRO A 201 -16.54 -6.17 -17.50
N ARG A 202 -17.27 -6.23 -16.37
CA ARG A 202 -17.43 -5.10 -15.43
C ARG A 202 -16.09 -4.56 -14.95
N PHE A 203 -15.12 -5.44 -14.70
CA PHE A 203 -13.81 -5.09 -14.15
C PHE A 203 -12.68 -5.21 -15.17
N ALA A 204 -12.97 -5.20 -16.47
CA ALA A 204 -11.96 -5.33 -17.52
C ALA A 204 -10.87 -4.25 -17.43
N ARG A 205 -11.23 -3.02 -17.08
CA ARG A 205 -10.27 -1.90 -16.94
C ARG A 205 -9.39 -2.06 -15.70
N LEU A 206 -9.96 -2.48 -14.57
CA LEU A 206 -9.24 -2.79 -13.34
C LEU A 206 -8.28 -3.96 -13.55
N ARG A 207 -8.70 -5.01 -14.27
CA ARG A 207 -7.80 -6.12 -14.62
C ARG A 207 -6.63 -5.66 -15.47
N LYS A 208 -6.89 -4.88 -16.52
CA LYS A 208 -5.83 -4.30 -17.34
C LYS A 208 -4.86 -3.45 -16.50
N TYR A 209 -5.38 -2.63 -15.59
CA TYR A 209 -4.57 -1.86 -14.64
C TYR A 209 -3.68 -2.77 -13.79
N LEU A 210 -4.24 -3.84 -13.21
CA LEU A 210 -3.51 -4.74 -12.34
C LEU A 210 -2.45 -5.55 -13.10
N GLU A 211 -2.71 -5.92 -14.36
CA GLU A 211 -1.72 -6.48 -15.27
C GLU A 211 -0.55 -5.51 -15.47
N ASP A 212 -0.82 -4.24 -15.77
CA ASP A 212 0.24 -3.21 -15.94
C ASP A 212 1.01 -2.96 -14.64
N VAL A 213 0.34 -2.95 -13.49
CA VAL A 213 0.96 -2.84 -12.16
C VAL A 213 1.93 -4.00 -11.91
N LYS A 214 1.54 -5.24 -12.19
CA LYS A 214 2.42 -6.41 -12.00
C LYS A 214 3.64 -6.40 -12.91
N GLU A 215 3.51 -5.79 -14.10
CA GLU A 215 4.62 -5.63 -15.02
C GLU A 215 5.57 -4.49 -14.65
N HIS A 216 5.16 -3.58 -13.77
CA HIS A 216 5.96 -2.44 -13.33
C HIS A 216 7.28 -2.91 -12.66
N PRO A 217 8.45 -2.40 -13.07
CA PRO A 217 9.74 -2.88 -12.58
C PRO A 217 9.86 -2.89 -11.05
N THR A 218 9.42 -1.82 -10.40
CA THR A 218 9.46 -1.71 -8.94
C THR A 218 8.51 -2.68 -8.25
N ILE A 219 7.33 -2.95 -8.83
CA ILE A 219 6.43 -3.95 -8.25
C ILE A 219 7.06 -5.33 -8.31
N LYS A 220 7.75 -5.68 -9.41
CA LYS A 220 8.46 -6.96 -9.52
C LYS A 220 9.56 -7.14 -8.47
N THR A 221 10.15 -6.06 -7.96
CA THR A 221 11.19 -6.12 -6.92
C THR A 221 10.63 -6.01 -5.50
N THR A 222 9.50 -5.34 -5.31
CA THR A 222 8.91 -5.12 -3.98
C THR A 222 7.77 -6.08 -3.63
N TRP A 223 7.25 -6.84 -4.59
CA TRP A 223 6.18 -7.83 -4.42
C TRP A 223 6.66 -9.26 -4.69
N ASP A 224 6.83 -10.03 -3.62
CA ASP A 224 6.99 -11.49 -3.68
C ASP A 224 5.64 -12.14 -3.33
N GLU A 225 4.94 -12.64 -4.35
CA GLU A 225 3.64 -13.25 -4.18
C GLU A 225 3.67 -14.53 -3.32
N ALA A 226 4.71 -15.36 -3.46
CA ALA A 226 4.84 -16.61 -2.73
C ALA A 226 5.08 -16.34 -1.23
N LEU A 227 5.95 -15.38 -0.92
CA LEU A 227 6.15 -14.91 0.45
C LEU A 227 4.85 -14.34 1.04
N GLN A 228 4.13 -13.50 0.28
CA GLN A 228 2.87 -12.94 0.74
C GLN A 228 1.81 -14.02 0.96
N PHE A 229 1.71 -15.02 0.08
CA PHE A 229 0.84 -16.17 0.30
C PHE A 229 1.19 -16.91 1.59
N GLY A 230 2.48 -17.16 1.83
CA GLY A 230 2.95 -17.80 3.08
C GLY A 230 2.54 -17.01 4.33
N ILE A 231 2.66 -15.68 4.30
CA ILE A 231 2.24 -14.80 5.41
C ILE A 231 0.73 -14.85 5.61
N TRP A 232 -0.05 -14.64 4.54
CA TRP A 232 -1.50 -14.48 4.64
C TRP A 232 -2.22 -15.80 4.91
N SER A 233 -1.73 -16.93 4.38
CA SER A 233 -2.29 -18.26 4.68
C SER A 233 -2.14 -18.65 6.15
N GLN A 234 -1.16 -18.06 6.85
CA GLN A 234 -0.92 -18.28 8.28
C GLN A 234 -1.58 -17.23 9.18
N ASN A 235 -2.27 -16.25 8.60
CA ASN A 235 -2.91 -15.19 9.37
C ASN A 235 -3.91 -15.80 10.38
N PRO A 236 -3.76 -15.54 11.69
CA PRO A 236 -4.65 -16.11 12.71
C PRO A 236 -6.13 -15.79 12.51
N MET A 237 -6.47 -14.65 11.90
CA MET A 237 -7.85 -14.26 11.61
C MET A 237 -8.49 -15.11 10.51
N PHE A 238 -7.69 -15.73 9.63
CA PHE A 238 -8.18 -16.52 8.50
C PHE A 238 -8.25 -18.02 8.80
N LYS A 239 -7.88 -18.42 10.03
CA LYS A 239 -7.98 -19.81 10.46
C LYS A 239 -9.45 -20.19 10.57
N ARG A 240 -9.82 -21.23 9.84
CA ARG A 240 -11.16 -21.84 9.89
C ARG A 240 -11.20 -22.80 11.08
N ALA A 241 -12.33 -22.84 11.78
CA ALA A 241 -12.60 -23.83 12.82
C ALA A 241 -12.82 -25.22 12.20
#